data_AF-A0A0U1DTV7-F1
#
_entry.id   AF-A0A0U1DTV7-F1
#
_cell.length_a   1.000
_cell.length_b   1.000
_cell.length_c   1.000
_cell.angle_alpha   90.00
_cell.angle_beta   90.00
_cell.angle_gamma   90.00
#
_symmetry.space_group_name_H-M   'P 1'
#
loop_
_entity.id
_entity.type
_entity.pdbx_description
1 polymer ?
#
loop_
_entity_poly.entity_id
_entity_poly.type
_entity_poly.pdbx_seq_one_letter_code
_entity_poly.pdbx_strand_id
1 'polypeptide(L)'
;MVVGLDAVTDPVFGVLDNVGGKLLAQAFSLVSDGGSVQSIGMASNEPTTIDFEAERRRGHRKRLEPFTVRAPFQADLAYLLTLVADGELDPQIGLRDSWGNIAAAPTPCSTERSPARRCCRSTEAAQLPWPPRPRRTRSATGSFPLTNQSPRMRAL
;
A
#
# COMPACT_ATOMS: atom_id res chain seq x y z
N MET A 1 -4.52 -10.56 6.74
CA MET A 1 -3.74 -10.60 5.49
C MET A 1 -4.36 -11.70 4.66
N VAL A 2 -5.07 -11.33 3.59
CA VAL A 2 -5.63 -12.31 2.67
C VAL A 2 -4.52 -12.72 1.69
N VAL A 3 -4.40 -14.00 1.39
CA VAL A 3 -3.48 -14.53 0.37
C VAL A 3 -4.37 -15.02 -0.77
N GLY A 4 -4.16 -14.48 -1.98
CA GLY A 4 -5.08 -14.68 -3.10
C GLY A 4 -6.36 -13.85 -2.96
N LEU A 5 -7.28 -13.96 -3.92
CA LEU A 5 -8.57 -13.26 -3.90
C LEU A 5 -9.72 -14.14 -3.41
N ASP A 6 -9.48 -15.43 -3.19
CA ASP A 6 -10.53 -16.42 -2.90
C ASP A 6 -11.27 -16.17 -1.59
N ALA A 7 -10.64 -15.48 -0.62
CA ALA A 7 -11.27 -15.10 0.64
C ALA A 7 -11.91 -13.70 0.61
N VAL A 8 -11.86 -12.98 -0.53
CA VAL A 8 -12.54 -11.69 -0.71
C VAL A 8 -13.91 -11.96 -1.33
N THR A 9 -14.91 -12.11 -0.45
CA THR A 9 -16.28 -12.47 -0.86
C THR A 9 -17.16 -11.25 -1.13
N ASP A 10 -16.86 -10.12 -0.52
CA ASP A 10 -17.63 -8.88 -0.64
C ASP A 10 -16.90 -7.84 -1.51
N PRO A 11 -17.63 -6.99 -2.25
CA PRO A 11 -17.03 -5.92 -3.03
C PRO A 11 -16.17 -4.98 -2.18
N VAL A 12 -15.04 -4.54 -2.75
CA VAL A 12 -14.11 -3.61 -2.09
C VAL A 12 -14.12 -2.25 -2.76
N PHE A 13 -13.98 -1.18 -1.98
CA PHE A 13 -13.94 0.17 -2.55
C PHE A 13 -12.60 0.49 -3.22
N GLY A 14 -11.50 -0.07 -2.72
CA GLY A 14 -10.15 0.26 -3.16
C GLY A 14 -9.24 -0.96 -3.21
N VAL A 15 -8.42 -1.05 -4.25
CA VAL A 15 -7.38 -2.08 -4.40
C VAL A 15 -6.05 -1.41 -4.73
N LEU A 16 -4.97 -1.85 -4.08
CA LEU A 16 -3.60 -1.54 -4.45
C LEU A 16 -2.97 -2.80 -5.05
N ASP A 17 -2.67 -2.78 -6.35
CA ASP A 17 -2.08 -3.93 -7.03
C ASP A 17 -0.64 -3.65 -7.47
N ASN A 18 0.25 -4.61 -7.21
CA ASN A 18 1.64 -4.59 -7.67
C ASN A 18 1.99 -5.84 -8.51
N VAL A 19 1.02 -6.75 -8.70
CA VAL A 19 1.26 -8.04 -9.35
C VAL A 19 0.95 -7.95 -10.84
N GLY A 20 -0.16 -7.34 -11.24
CA GLY A 20 -0.61 -7.31 -12.63
C GLY A 20 -1.24 -8.63 -13.09
N GLY A 21 -1.18 -8.89 -14.40
CA GLY A 21 -1.74 -10.07 -15.06
C GLY A 21 -3.19 -10.39 -14.70
N LYS A 22 -3.51 -11.68 -14.59
CA LYS A 22 -4.84 -12.17 -14.23
C LYS A 22 -5.33 -11.68 -12.86
N LEU A 23 -4.43 -11.46 -11.91
CA LEU A 23 -4.79 -11.02 -10.55
C LEU A 23 -5.37 -9.62 -10.56
N LEU A 24 -4.78 -8.70 -11.34
CA LEU A 24 -5.32 -7.35 -11.52
C LEU A 24 -6.72 -7.37 -12.12
N ALA A 25 -6.96 -8.20 -13.14
CA ALA A 25 -8.28 -8.32 -13.76
C ALA A 25 -9.33 -8.83 -12.75
N GLN A 26 -8.99 -9.86 -11.97
CA GLN A 26 -9.86 -10.39 -10.92
C GLN A 26 -10.13 -9.36 -9.82
N ALA A 27 -9.09 -8.62 -9.39
CA ALA A 27 -9.24 -7.60 -8.36
C ALA A 27 -10.11 -6.43 -8.86
N PHE A 28 -9.96 -6.02 -10.12
CA PHE A 28 -10.83 -5.01 -10.73
C PHE A 28 -12.28 -5.46 -10.73
N SER A 29 -12.58 -6.73 -11.01
CA SER A 29 -13.94 -7.28 -10.95
C SER A 29 -14.61 -7.18 -9.58
N LEU A 30 -13.83 -7.21 -8.49
CA LEU A 30 -14.33 -7.12 -7.11
C LEU A 30 -14.56 -5.68 -6.63
N VAL A 31 -14.20 -4.67 -7.44
CA VAL A 31 -14.37 -3.28 -7.03
C VAL A 31 -15.85 -2.87 -7.05
N SER A 32 -16.31 -2.27 -5.95
CA SER A 32 -17.65 -1.72 -5.80
C SER A 32 -17.88 -0.48 -6.67
N ASP A 33 -19.13 -0.07 -6.81
CA ASP A 33 -19.49 1.17 -7.52
C ASP A 33 -18.70 2.38 -7.01
N GLY A 34 -18.18 3.18 -7.95
CA GLY A 34 -17.37 4.37 -7.68
C GLY A 34 -15.95 4.11 -7.16
N GLY A 35 -15.60 2.86 -6.86
CA GLY A 35 -14.30 2.46 -6.33
C GLY A 35 -13.16 2.51 -7.36
N SER A 36 -11.94 2.24 -6.91
CA SER A 36 -10.75 2.29 -7.75
C SER A 36 -9.71 1.21 -7.47
N VAL A 37 -8.95 0.88 -8.52
CA VAL A 37 -7.73 0.07 -8.43
C VAL A 37 -6.54 0.95 -8.82
N GLN A 38 -5.54 1.02 -7.94
CA GLN A 38 -4.25 1.61 -8.28
C GLN A 38 -3.30 0.51 -8.75
N SER A 39 -2.90 0.53 -10.02
CA SER A 39 -1.92 -0.38 -10.59
C SER A 39 -0.51 0.21 -10.42
N ILE A 40 0.23 -0.30 -9.46
CA ILE A 40 1.55 0.20 -9.04
C ILE A 40 2.68 -0.48 -9.82
N GLY A 41 2.50 -1.74 -10.21
CA GLY A 41 3.54 -2.55 -10.86
C GLY A 41 3.01 -3.85 -11.48
N MET A 42 3.91 -4.58 -12.15
CA MET A 42 3.62 -5.83 -12.87
C MET A 42 4.64 -6.91 -12.48
N ALA A 43 4.63 -7.33 -11.22
CA ALA A 43 5.54 -8.37 -10.73
C ALA A 43 5.34 -9.75 -11.40
N SER A 44 4.15 -10.03 -11.93
CA SER A 44 3.90 -11.24 -12.74
C SER A 44 4.63 -11.23 -14.07
N ASN A 45 5.01 -10.04 -14.56
CA ASN A 45 5.49 -9.80 -15.92
C ASN A 45 4.50 -10.23 -17.02
N GLU A 46 3.21 -10.35 -16.68
CA GLU A 46 2.14 -10.74 -17.61
C GLU A 46 1.20 -9.56 -17.90
N PRO A 47 0.80 -9.34 -19.17
CA PRO A 47 -0.17 -8.32 -19.51
C PRO A 47 -1.52 -8.61 -18.86
N THR A 48 -2.24 -7.56 -18.50
CA THR A 48 -3.60 -7.65 -17.93
C THR A 48 -4.64 -7.45 -19.02
N THR A 49 -5.49 -8.45 -19.24
CA THR A 49 -6.64 -8.36 -20.15
C THR A 49 -7.91 -8.06 -19.34
N ILE A 50 -8.63 -7.01 -19.73
CA ILE A 50 -9.89 -6.60 -19.10
C ILE A 50 -11.00 -6.60 -20.15
N ASP A 51 -12.08 -7.30 -19.85
CA ASP A 51 -13.34 -7.20 -20.61
C ASP A 51 -14.17 -6.03 -20.07
N PHE A 52 -14.06 -4.88 -20.73
CA PHE A 52 -14.81 -3.69 -20.34
C PHE A 52 -16.33 -3.83 -20.51
N GLU A 53 -16.81 -4.71 -21.39
CA GLU A 53 -18.25 -4.97 -21.52
C GLU A 53 -18.79 -5.74 -20.32
N ALA A 54 -18.07 -6.78 -19.89
CA ALA A 54 -18.41 -7.52 -18.69
C ALA A 54 -18.34 -6.63 -17.44
N GLU A 55 -17.29 -5.81 -17.31
CA GLU A 55 -17.11 -4.92 -16.16
C GLU A 55 -18.16 -3.82 -16.08
N ARG A 56 -18.60 -3.26 -17.22
CA ARG A 56 -19.67 -2.26 -17.25
C ARG A 56 -21.02 -2.80 -16.76
N ARG A 57 -21.27 -4.10 -16.93
CA ARG A 57 -22.47 -4.77 -16.43
C ARG A 57 -22.41 -5.08 -14.94
N ARG A 58 -21.20 -5.13 -14.36
CA ARG A 58 -20.98 -5.47 -12.94
C ARG A 58 -21.08 -4.28 -12.01
N GLY A 59 -20.71 -3.09 -12.48
CA GLY A 59 -20.76 -1.89 -11.65
C GLY A 59 -20.53 -0.60 -12.42
N HIS A 60 -20.78 0.50 -11.74
CA HIS A 60 -20.75 1.84 -12.29
C HIS A 60 -19.56 2.65 -11.77
N ARG A 61 -18.96 3.46 -12.66
CA ARG A 61 -17.91 4.45 -12.31
C ARG A 61 -16.68 3.84 -11.62
N LYS A 62 -16.38 2.56 -11.86
CA LYS A 62 -15.14 1.90 -11.44
C LYS A 62 -13.95 2.54 -12.16
N ARG A 63 -12.84 2.73 -11.47
CA ARG A 63 -11.59 3.29 -12.04
C ARG A 63 -10.44 2.29 -11.94
N LEU A 64 -9.60 2.27 -12.95
CA LEU A 64 -8.31 1.58 -12.96
C LEU A 64 -7.25 2.61 -13.35
N GLU A 65 -6.33 2.88 -12.43
CA GLU A 65 -5.39 3.99 -12.54
C GLU A 65 -3.95 3.46 -12.42
N PRO A 66 -3.13 3.59 -13.47
CA PRO A 66 -1.69 3.38 -13.34
C PRO A 66 -1.11 4.40 -12.34
N PHE A 67 -0.41 3.91 -11.33
CA PHE A 67 0.21 4.72 -10.30
C PHE A 67 1.73 4.67 -10.43
N THR A 68 2.33 5.85 -10.55
CA THR A 68 3.77 6.01 -10.56
C THR A 68 4.13 7.15 -9.61
N VAL A 69 5.11 6.92 -8.72
CA VAL A 69 5.67 8.00 -7.90
C VAL A 69 6.39 9.01 -8.78
N ARG A 70 6.18 10.30 -8.52
CA ARG A 70 6.78 11.39 -9.30
C ARG A 70 7.43 12.41 -8.38
N ALA A 71 8.57 12.94 -8.81
CA ALA A 71 9.23 14.03 -8.11
C ALA A 71 8.38 15.32 -8.18
N PRO A 72 8.50 16.21 -7.18
CA PRO A 72 9.39 16.13 -6.01
C PRO A 72 8.84 15.26 -4.87
N PHE A 73 9.71 14.50 -4.19
CA PHE A 73 9.32 13.56 -3.12
C PHE A 73 9.31 14.16 -1.72
N GLN A 74 9.77 15.40 -1.55
CA GLN A 74 10.10 15.95 -0.22
C GLN A 74 8.88 16.00 0.71
N ALA A 75 7.73 16.47 0.21
CA ALA A 75 6.52 16.60 1.03
C ALA A 75 5.98 15.23 1.45
N ASP A 76 5.89 14.29 0.49
CA ASP A 76 5.42 12.93 0.75
C ASP A 76 6.33 12.19 1.73
N LEU A 77 7.65 12.30 1.54
CA LEU A 77 8.62 11.67 2.45
C LEU A 77 8.56 12.29 3.85
N ALA A 78 8.43 13.61 3.95
CA ALA A 78 8.27 14.29 5.23
C ALA A 78 7.02 13.76 5.97
N TYR A 79 5.89 13.63 5.28
CA TYR A 79 4.67 13.07 5.85
C TYR A 79 4.83 11.60 6.27
N LEU A 80 5.46 10.77 5.44
CA LEU A 80 5.73 9.37 5.83
C LEU A 80 6.63 9.29 7.07
N LEU A 81 7.62 10.19 7.20
CA LEU A 81 8.49 10.25 8.37
C LEU A 81 7.73 10.70 9.62
N THR A 82 6.75 11.61 9.53
CA THR A 82 5.91 11.95 10.69
C THR A 82 5.09 10.76 11.15
N LEU A 83 4.48 10.01 10.22
CA LEU A 83 3.73 8.80 10.57
C LEU A 83 4.60 7.73 11.23
N VAL A 84 5.86 7.58 10.80
CA VAL A 84 6.81 6.66 11.44
C VAL A 84 7.20 7.16 12.83
N ALA A 85 7.49 8.46 12.98
CA ALA A 85 7.85 9.06 14.26
C ALA A 85 6.73 8.94 15.29
N ASP A 86 5.48 9.13 14.86
CA ASP A 86 4.27 9.01 15.69
C ASP A 86 3.88 7.55 15.97
N GLY A 87 4.54 6.58 15.34
CA GLY A 87 4.25 5.15 15.50
C GLY A 87 2.97 4.68 14.79
N GLU A 88 2.41 5.52 13.92
CA GLU A 88 1.25 5.19 13.08
C GLU A 88 1.63 4.40 11.82
N LEU A 89 2.91 4.40 11.43
CA LEU A 89 3.46 3.60 10.35
C LEU A 89 4.66 2.76 10.82
N ASP A 90 4.53 1.42 10.81
CA ASP A 90 5.67 0.51 10.96
C ASP A 90 6.32 0.34 9.57
N PRO A 91 7.60 0.69 9.36
CA PRO A 91 8.27 0.54 8.07
C PRO A 91 8.53 -0.93 7.67
N GLN A 92 8.14 -1.90 8.51
CA GLN A 92 8.22 -3.34 8.25
C GLN A 92 9.63 -3.77 7.84
N ILE A 93 10.66 -3.30 8.57
CA ILE A 93 12.05 -3.69 8.29
C ILE A 93 12.33 -5.06 8.92
N GLY A 94 12.60 -6.06 8.09
CA GLY A 94 12.73 -7.46 8.51
C GLY A 94 14.16 -7.93 8.69
N LEU A 95 15.08 -7.38 7.91
CA LEU A 95 16.50 -7.72 8.01
C LEU A 95 17.32 -6.45 8.03
N ARG A 96 18.16 -6.33 9.06
CA ARG A 96 19.11 -5.22 9.21
C ARG A 96 20.53 -5.75 9.29
N ASP A 97 21.38 -5.27 8.39
CA ASP A 97 22.76 -5.74 8.26
C ASP A 97 23.74 -4.60 7.95
N SER A 98 25.04 -4.88 7.99
CA SER A 98 26.08 -3.93 7.57
C SER A 98 26.14 -3.80 6.05
N TRP A 99 26.59 -2.65 5.54
CA TRP A 99 26.86 -2.49 4.10
C TRP A 99 27.92 -3.47 3.58
N GLY A 100 28.86 -3.91 4.42
CA GLY A 100 29.86 -4.92 4.03
C GLY A 100 29.24 -6.27 3.65
N ASN A 101 27.98 -6.52 4.05
CA ASN A 101 27.29 -7.79 3.83
C ASN A 101 26.23 -7.74 2.71
N ILE A 102 26.26 -6.73 1.84
CA ILE A 102 25.28 -6.59 0.73
C ILE A 102 25.31 -7.78 -0.22
N ALA A 103 26.50 -8.35 -0.45
CA ALA A 103 26.71 -9.47 -1.37
C ALA A 103 26.35 -10.83 -0.76
N ALA A 104 26.22 -10.94 0.57
CA ALA A 104 25.73 -12.17 1.19
C ALA A 104 24.21 -12.22 1.00
N ALA A 105 23.81 -12.76 -0.16
CA ALA A 105 22.44 -13.13 -0.39
C ALA A 105 22.03 -14.20 0.64
N PRO A 106 20.99 -14.00 1.45
CA PRO A 106 20.16 -15.13 1.83
C PRO A 106 19.55 -15.66 0.53
N THR A 107 19.28 -16.97 0.51
CA THR A 107 18.56 -17.69 -0.54
C THR A 107 17.51 -16.79 -1.21
N PRO A 108 17.31 -16.87 -2.55
CA PRO A 108 16.21 -16.16 -3.21
C PRO A 108 14.96 -16.29 -2.36
N CYS A 109 14.17 -15.22 -2.25
CA CYS A 109 12.92 -15.18 -1.50
C CYS A 109 12.01 -16.30 -2.03
N SER A 110 12.22 -17.51 -1.52
CA SER A 110 11.38 -18.66 -1.78
C SER A 110 10.01 -18.29 -1.28
N THR A 111 8.99 -18.79 -1.94
CA THR A 111 7.58 -18.41 -1.87
C THR A 111 6.95 -18.47 -0.46
N GLU A 112 7.71 -18.81 0.58
CA GLU A 112 7.34 -18.66 1.98
C GLU A 112 7.86 -17.36 2.60
N ARG A 113 6.89 -16.45 2.79
CA ARG A 113 6.81 -15.44 3.86
C ARG A 113 8.11 -14.70 4.19
N SER A 114 8.39 -13.63 3.43
CA SER A 114 9.13 -12.47 3.94
C SER A 114 8.30 -11.21 3.75
N PRO A 115 7.65 -10.68 4.80
CA PRO A 115 6.79 -9.50 4.69
C PRO A 115 7.57 -8.17 4.76
N ALA A 116 8.90 -8.20 4.62
CA ALA A 116 9.70 -7.18 5.28
C ALA A 116 10.90 -6.66 4.47
N ARG A 117 11.11 -5.34 4.53
CA ARG A 117 12.18 -4.61 3.82
C ARG A 117 13.55 -4.91 4.44
N ARG A 118 14.59 -4.99 3.61
CA ARG A 118 15.99 -5.01 4.07
C ARG A 118 16.49 -3.57 4.25
N CYS A 119 17.14 -3.29 5.37
CA CYS A 119 17.76 -1.99 5.64
C CYS A 119 19.23 -2.20 6.01
N CYS A 120 20.16 -1.60 5.25
CA CYS A 120 21.59 -1.69 5.53
C CYS A 120 22.03 -0.47 6.38
N ARG A 121 22.80 -0.71 7.45
CA ARG A 121 23.34 0.34 8.34
C ARG A 121 24.71 0.80 7.87
N SER A 122 24.88 2.12 7.66
CA SER A 122 26.20 2.75 7.43
C SER A 122 26.96 2.85 8.75
N THR A 123 28.29 2.90 8.63
CA THR A 123 29.26 2.74 9.71
C THR A 123 29.07 3.72 10.88
N GLU A 124 28.40 4.85 10.65
CA GLU A 124 28.17 5.92 11.64
C GLU A 124 26.85 5.77 12.42
N ALA A 125 25.84 5.09 11.86
CA ALA A 125 24.56 4.83 12.53
C ALA A 125 24.59 3.57 13.43
N ALA A 126 25.75 2.93 13.58
CA ALA A 126 25.90 1.67 14.30
C ALA A 126 25.93 1.84 15.84
N GLN A 127 26.24 3.04 16.37
CA GLN A 127 26.44 3.24 17.81
C GLN A 127 25.20 3.69 18.61
N LEU A 128 24.10 4.13 17.99
CA LEU A 128 22.94 4.62 18.73
C LEU A 128 21.89 3.52 18.96
N PRO A 129 21.45 3.27 20.21
CA PRO A 129 20.35 2.35 20.49
C PRO A 129 19.03 2.94 19.95
N TRP A 130 18.26 2.12 19.25
CA TRP A 130 16.97 2.53 18.70
C TRP A 130 15.93 2.71 19.83
N PRO A 131 15.07 3.74 19.80
CA PRO A 131 14.01 3.91 20.79
C PRO A 131 13.06 2.69 20.80
N PRO A 132 12.61 2.25 21.98
CA PRO A 132 11.72 1.09 22.09
C PRO A 132 10.43 1.33 21.30
N ARG A 133 9.84 0.25 20.74
CA ARG A 133 8.55 0.33 20.04
C ARG A 133 7.52 1.02 20.95
N PRO A 134 6.80 2.05 20.48
CA PRO A 134 5.74 2.65 21.28
C PRO A 134 4.70 1.57 21.58
N ARG A 135 4.42 1.34 22.87
CA ARG A 135 3.37 0.42 23.30
C ARG A 135 2.03 1.06 22.94
N ARG A 136 1.29 0.47 21.99
CA ARG A 136 -0.11 0.82 21.74
C ARG A 136 -0.93 0.52 22.99
N THR A 137 -1.26 1.54 23.77
CA THR A 137 -2.40 1.50 24.67
C THR A 137 -3.62 1.84 23.83
N ARG A 138 -4.53 0.88 23.64
CA ARG A 138 -5.85 1.19 23.06
C ARG A 138 -6.64 1.95 24.12
N SER A 139 -6.60 3.28 24.09
CA SER A 139 -7.68 4.07 24.70
C SER A 139 -8.83 4.10 23.70
N ALA A 140 -9.90 3.38 24.02
CA ALA A 140 -11.19 3.56 23.39
C ALA A 140 -11.67 5.00 23.64
N THR A 141 -12.51 5.49 22.71
CA THR A 141 -13.23 6.78 22.72
C THR A 141 -12.45 7.98 22.18
N GLY A 142 -12.70 8.28 20.91
CA GLY A 142 -12.35 9.53 20.26
C GLY A 142 -13.28 9.73 19.07
N SER A 143 -14.49 10.22 19.34
CA SER A 143 -15.48 10.55 18.31
C SER A 143 -14.93 11.62 17.36
N PHE A 144 -14.85 11.30 16.07
CA PHE A 144 -14.60 12.28 15.02
C PHE A 144 -15.86 13.12 14.77
N PRO A 145 -15.83 14.46 14.88
CA PRO A 145 -16.93 15.28 14.40
C PRO A 145 -16.84 15.41 12.87
N LEU A 146 -17.89 14.97 12.18
CA LEU A 146 -18.13 15.26 10.78
C LEU A 146 -18.52 16.73 10.64
N THR A 147 -17.59 17.60 10.25
CA THR A 147 -17.93 18.97 9.85
C THR A 147 -18.34 18.97 8.38
N ASN A 148 -19.65 18.88 8.15
CA ASN A 148 -20.30 19.14 6.86
C ASN A 148 -20.20 20.64 6.54
N GLN A 149 -19.41 21.02 5.54
CA GLN A 149 -19.53 22.33 4.89
C GLN A 149 -19.63 22.16 3.38
N SER A 150 -20.86 22.25 2.89
CA SER A 150 -21.19 22.44 1.48
C SER A 150 -21.15 23.94 1.14
N PRO A 151 -20.44 24.40 0.09
CA PRO A 151 -20.63 25.74 -0.42
C PRO A 151 -21.87 25.77 -1.32
N ARG A 152 -22.86 26.59 -0.92
CA ARG A 152 -24.05 26.89 -1.73
C ARG A 152 -23.63 27.58 -3.03
N MET A 153 -24.06 27.00 -4.15
CA MET A 153 -24.20 27.65 -5.46
C MET A 153 -24.98 28.96 -5.31
N ARG A 154 -24.40 30.08 -5.74
CA ARG A 154 -25.15 31.29 -6.09
C ARG A 154 -25.23 31.35 -7.61
N ALA A 155 -26.45 31.28 -8.10
CA ALA A 155 -26.81 31.64 -9.46
C ALA A 155 -26.52 33.13 -9.69
N LEU A 156 -25.92 33.43 -10.83
CA LEU A 156 -26.29 34.48 -11.78
C LEU A 156 -25.60 34.17 -13.11
#